data_AF-A0A3B3ZKD9-F1
#
_entry.id   AF-A0A3B3ZKD9-F1
#
_cell.length_a   1.000
_cell.length_b   1.000
_cell.length_c   1.000
_cell.angle_alpha   90.00
_cell.angle_beta   90.00
_cell.angle_gamma   90.00
#
_symmetry.space_group_name_H-M   'P 1'
#
loop_
_entity.id
_entity.type
_entity.pdbx_description
1 polymer ?
#
loop_
_entity_poly.entity_id
_entity_poly.type
_entity_poly.pdbx_seq_one_letter_code
_entity_poly.pdbx_strand_id
1 'polypeptide(L)'
;TGGTFACAPLRFKMTLKLLTVVALYHGTLLCCGFNIDERFPVIKEGFTKGSFFGFSVALHQQTEGTRKYLLLAGAPKEKASSLPNVNETGAVYSCPITTDSNDCTRMDLLTSTNPSEMVEGMWLGVTVATQRDQQPGRVLVG
;
A
#
# COMPACT_ATOMS: atom_id res chain seq x y z
N THR A 1 -43.57 -15.06 -7.26
CA THR A 1 -44.43 -14.52 -8.33
C THR A 1 -43.68 -13.38 -9.00
N GLY A 2 -43.56 -13.41 -10.32
CA GLY A 2 -42.92 -12.36 -11.12
C GLY A 2 -41.51 -12.76 -11.58
N GLY A 3 -41.14 -12.65 -12.84
CA GLY A 3 -41.87 -12.31 -14.06
C GLY A 3 -40.89 -12.60 -15.20
N THR A 4 -41.31 -13.42 -16.16
CA THR A 4 -40.49 -13.78 -17.32
C THR A 4 -40.36 -12.57 -18.24
N PHE A 5 -39.16 -11.99 -18.36
CA PHE A 5 -38.82 -11.10 -19.47
C PHE A 5 -38.50 -11.97 -20.69
N ALA A 6 -39.48 -12.13 -21.56
CA ALA A 6 -39.29 -12.69 -22.89
C ALA A 6 -38.58 -11.64 -23.76
N CYS A 7 -37.32 -11.88 -24.11
CA CYS A 7 -36.65 -11.17 -25.21
C CYS A 7 -36.87 -12.01 -26.48
N ALA A 8 -37.66 -11.49 -27.42
CA ALA A 8 -37.86 -12.10 -28.72
C ALA A 8 -36.50 -12.31 -29.41
N PRO A 9 -36.28 -13.43 -30.14
CA PRO A 9 -35.00 -13.67 -30.77
C PRO A 9 -34.89 -12.74 -31.99
N LEU A 10 -34.18 -11.62 -31.82
CA LEU A 10 -33.69 -10.85 -32.95
C LEU A 10 -32.69 -11.77 -33.68
N ARG A 11 -33.08 -12.32 -34.84
CA ARG A 11 -32.22 -13.19 -35.66
C ARG A 11 -31.10 -12.37 -36.29
N PHE A 12 -30.11 -12.00 -35.48
CA PHE A 12 -28.84 -11.49 -35.96
C PHE A 12 -28.00 -12.69 -36.40
N LYS A 13 -27.61 -12.76 -37.67
CA LYS A 13 -26.63 -13.76 -38.16
C LYS A 13 -25.26 -13.40 -37.58
N MET A 14 -25.04 -13.73 -36.32
CA MET A 14 -23.75 -13.57 -35.66
C MET A 14 -22.80 -14.63 -36.25
N THR A 15 -21.79 -14.20 -37.00
CA THR A 15 -20.81 -15.12 -37.57
C THR A 15 -20.06 -15.84 -36.45
N LEU A 16 -19.63 -17.09 -36.67
CA LEU A 16 -18.92 -17.90 -35.67
C LEU A 16 -17.71 -17.16 -35.06
N LYS A 17 -17.06 -16.31 -35.84
CA LYS A 17 -15.97 -15.40 -35.44
C LYS A 17 -16.42 -14.38 -34.39
N LEU A 18 -17.58 -13.76 -34.59
CA LEU A 18 -18.14 -12.78 -33.67
C LEU A 18 -18.57 -13.46 -32.36
N LEU A 19 -19.10 -14.68 -32.43
CA LEU A 19 -19.44 -15.49 -31.26
C LEU A 19 -18.19 -15.86 -30.44
N THR A 20 -17.09 -16.26 -31.09
CA THR A 20 -15.82 -16.54 -30.41
C THR A 20 -15.21 -15.30 -29.77
N VAL A 21 -15.30 -14.12 -30.41
CA VAL A 21 -14.80 -12.86 -29.85
C VAL A 21 -15.63 -12.45 -28.63
N VAL A 22 -16.96 -12.56 -28.70
CA VAL A 22 -17.86 -12.28 -27.56
C VAL A 22 -17.61 -13.27 -26.41
N ALA A 23 -17.41 -14.55 -26.70
CA ALA A 23 -17.11 -15.57 -25.68
C ALA A 23 -15.74 -15.35 -25.01
N LEU A 24 -14.70 -14.98 -25.78
CA LEU A 24 -13.39 -14.62 -25.23
C LEU A 24 -13.48 -13.33 -24.40
N TYR A 25 -14.24 -12.34 -24.86
CA TYR A 25 -14.47 -11.10 -24.13
C TYR A 25 -15.20 -11.34 -22.80
N HIS A 26 -16.27 -12.13 -22.78
CA HIS A 26 -16.96 -12.48 -21.53
C HIS A 26 -16.20 -13.47 -20.64
N GLY A 27 -15.39 -14.36 -21.23
CA GLY A 27 -14.59 -15.34 -20.49
C GLY A 27 -13.40 -14.74 -19.73
N THR A 28 -12.86 -13.61 -20.19
CA THR A 28 -11.77 -12.88 -19.49
C THR A 28 -12.28 -11.92 -18.42
N LEU A 29 -13.60 -11.68 -18.34
CA LEU A 29 -14.19 -10.60 -17.54
C LEU A 29 -14.51 -10.99 -16.07
N LEU A 30 -14.16 -12.19 -15.60
CA LEU A 30 -14.61 -12.71 -14.29
C LEU A 30 -13.52 -13.39 -13.45
N CYS A 31 -12.25 -12.97 -13.57
CA CYS A 31 -11.27 -13.30 -12.52
C CYS A 31 -11.31 -12.23 -11.43
N CYS A 32 -12.28 -12.35 -10.52
CA CYS A 32 -12.25 -11.60 -9.25
C CYS A 32 -11.36 -12.36 -8.25
N GLY A 33 -10.48 -11.65 -7.53
CA GLY A 33 -9.83 -12.21 -6.37
C GLY A 33 -10.88 -12.65 -5.35
N PHE A 34 -10.82 -13.90 -4.89
CA PHE A 34 -11.91 -14.49 -4.08
C PHE A 34 -11.51 -14.77 -2.62
N ASN A 35 -10.23 -14.61 -2.29
CA ASN A 35 -9.65 -15.05 -1.02
C ASN A 35 -9.02 -13.92 -0.19
N ILE A 36 -9.35 -12.66 -0.48
CA ILE A 36 -9.03 -11.52 0.40
C ILE A 36 -10.30 -11.16 1.16
N ASP A 37 -10.20 -11.01 2.48
CA ASP A 37 -11.32 -10.61 3.32
C ASP A 37 -11.55 -9.10 3.23
N GLU A 38 -12.67 -8.70 2.60
CA GLU A 38 -13.08 -7.31 2.49
C GLU A 38 -13.99 -6.87 3.65
N ARG A 39 -14.49 -7.80 4.49
CA ARG A 39 -15.46 -7.49 5.56
C ARG A 39 -14.79 -7.01 6.83
N PHE A 40 -13.62 -7.55 7.15
CA PHE A 40 -12.90 -7.24 8.40
C PHE A 40 -11.45 -6.83 8.13
N PRO A 41 -11.21 -5.72 7.40
CA PRO A 41 -9.86 -5.21 7.19
C PRO A 41 -9.30 -4.60 8.48
N VAL A 42 -7.99 -4.71 8.67
CA VAL A 42 -7.26 -3.90 9.66
C VAL A 42 -6.84 -2.60 8.98
N ILE A 43 -7.38 -1.48 9.44
CA ILE A 43 -7.07 -0.14 8.91
C ILE A 43 -5.96 0.45 9.77
N LYS A 44 -4.85 0.85 9.13
CA LYS A 44 -3.77 1.61 9.76
C LYS A 44 -3.87 3.06 9.29
N GLU A 45 -3.93 4.00 10.23
CA GLU A 45 -4.05 5.43 9.92
C GLU A 45 -2.79 6.19 10.36
N GLY A 46 -2.41 7.21 9.58
CA GLY A 46 -1.32 8.11 9.95
C GLY A 46 -1.73 9.10 11.03
N PHE A 47 -0.79 9.48 11.89
CA PHE A 47 -1.05 10.40 13.00
C PHE A 47 -1.32 11.84 12.54
N THR A 48 -0.65 12.31 11.49
CA THR A 48 -0.77 13.68 11.01
C THR A 48 -1.68 13.76 9.79
N LYS A 49 -2.71 14.59 9.87
CA LYS A 49 -3.59 14.87 8.73
C LYS A 49 -2.81 15.53 7.60
N GLY A 50 -2.93 15.00 6.39
CA GLY A 50 -2.25 15.51 5.21
C GLY A 50 -0.80 15.07 5.05
N SER A 51 -0.27 14.17 5.90
CA SER A 51 1.11 13.66 5.75
C SER A 51 1.31 12.66 4.61
N PHE A 52 0.22 12.31 3.92
CA PHE A 52 0.17 11.29 2.88
C PHE A 52 0.65 9.92 3.39
N PHE A 53 0.28 9.57 4.62
CA PHE A 53 0.50 8.24 5.15
C PHE A 53 -0.06 7.17 4.21
N GLY A 54 0.77 6.18 3.89
CA GLY A 54 0.43 5.14 2.91
C GLY A 54 0.72 5.53 1.46
N PHE A 55 1.43 6.64 1.20
CA PHE A 55 1.85 7.01 -0.16
C PHE A 55 2.69 5.92 -0.81
N SER A 56 3.55 5.26 -0.02
CA SER A 56 4.25 4.04 -0.39
C SER A 56 4.09 2.99 0.70
N VAL A 57 4.08 1.70 0.33
CA VAL A 57 3.93 0.59 1.28
C VAL A 57 4.83 -0.58 0.91
N ALA A 58 5.37 -1.28 1.91
CA ALA A 58 6.12 -2.51 1.71
C ALA A 58 5.96 -3.48 2.88
N LEU A 59 5.88 -4.78 2.60
CA LEU A 59 5.96 -5.81 3.62
C LEU A 59 7.43 -6.10 3.95
N HIS A 60 7.75 -6.15 5.23
CA HIS A 60 9.09 -6.43 5.72
C HIS A 60 9.07 -7.55 6.75
N GLN A 61 10.04 -8.45 6.63
CA GLN A 61 10.31 -9.46 7.63
C GLN A 61 11.63 -9.12 8.31
N GLN A 62 11.53 -8.60 9.55
CA GLN A 62 12.72 -8.37 10.36
C GLN A 62 13.14 -9.69 10.99
N THR A 63 14.39 -10.08 10.78
CA THR A 63 14.96 -11.30 11.40
C THR A 63 16.09 -11.00 12.37
N GLU A 64 16.60 -9.77 12.39
CA GLU A 64 17.53 -9.30 13.41
C GLU A 64 16.82 -9.05 14.75
N GLY A 65 17.33 -9.62 15.83
CA GLY A 65 16.69 -9.62 17.14
C GLY A 65 15.46 -10.54 17.17
N THR A 66 14.31 -9.99 17.56
CA THR A 66 13.04 -10.73 17.55
C THR A 66 12.43 -10.71 16.16
N ARG A 67 12.10 -11.90 15.62
CA ARG A 67 11.44 -12.03 14.32
C ARG A 67 10.08 -11.32 14.33
N LYS A 68 9.90 -10.37 13.42
CA LYS A 68 8.65 -9.57 13.28
C LYS A 68 8.24 -9.48 11.82
N TYR A 69 6.93 -9.46 11.58
CA TYR A 69 6.35 -9.12 10.28
C TYR A 69 5.76 -7.72 10.38
N LEU A 70 6.25 -6.82 9.53
CA LEU A 70 5.95 -5.41 9.57
C LEU A 70 5.36 -4.98 8.23
N LEU A 71 4.33 -4.14 8.28
CA LEU A 71 3.91 -3.28 7.20
C LEU A 71 4.65 -1.96 7.36
N LEU A 72 5.47 -1.61 6.37
CA LEU A 72 6.09 -0.30 6.27
C LEU A 72 5.18 0.63 5.48
N ALA A 73 4.99 1.86 5.96
CA ALA A 73 4.17 2.87 5.31
C ALA A 73 4.92 4.21 5.25
N GLY A 74 5.11 4.73 4.05
CA GLY A 74 5.69 6.05 3.82
C GLY A 74 4.67 7.18 3.98
N ALA A 75 5.13 8.32 4.49
CA ALA A 75 4.36 9.54 4.71
C ALA A 75 5.21 10.77 4.32
N PRO A 76 5.33 11.08 3.02
CA PRO A 76 6.28 12.08 2.51
C PRO A 76 6.00 13.52 2.97
N LYS A 77 4.81 13.80 3.50
CA LYS A 77 4.40 15.11 4.05
C LYS A 77 4.34 15.12 5.57
N GLU A 78 4.95 14.13 6.21
CA GLU A 78 5.01 14.06 7.67
C GLU A 78 5.93 15.13 8.25
N LYS A 79 5.56 15.63 9.43
CA LYS A 79 6.32 16.63 10.15
C LYS A 79 7.69 16.11 10.55
N ALA A 80 8.65 17.02 10.62
CA ALA A 80 9.98 16.72 11.11
C ALA A 80 9.92 16.25 12.58
N SER A 81 10.56 15.13 12.89
CA SER A 81 10.76 14.71 14.27
C SER A 81 12.01 15.39 14.82
N SER A 82 11.86 16.17 15.88
CA SER A 82 12.96 16.67 16.73
C SER A 82 14.07 17.49 16.03
N LEU A 83 13.81 18.05 14.84
CA LEU A 83 14.76 18.89 14.11
C LEU A 83 14.44 20.37 14.31
N PRO A 84 15.37 21.20 14.83
CA PRO A 84 15.14 22.63 14.96
C PRO A 84 15.09 23.29 13.57
N ASN A 85 14.12 24.18 13.36
CA ASN A 85 13.93 24.94 12.12
C ASN A 85 13.56 24.12 10.88
N VAL A 86 13.05 22.89 11.05
CA VAL A 86 12.53 22.06 9.97
C VAL A 86 11.08 21.71 10.27
N ASN A 87 10.19 21.92 9.32
CA ASN A 87 8.75 21.69 9.49
C ASN A 87 8.32 20.36 8.86
N GLU A 88 8.70 20.10 7.60
CA GLU A 88 8.37 18.88 6.87
C GLU A 88 9.64 18.18 6.39
N THR A 89 9.86 16.93 6.82
CA THR A 89 10.90 16.06 6.24
C THR A 89 10.31 14.90 5.45
N GLY A 90 9.08 14.50 5.79
CA GLY A 90 8.57 13.16 5.52
C GLY A 90 8.98 12.16 6.61
N ALA A 91 8.46 10.94 6.51
CA ALA A 91 8.70 9.85 7.44
C ALA A 91 8.37 8.48 6.84
N VAL A 92 8.88 7.44 7.49
CA VAL A 92 8.40 6.06 7.31
C VAL A 92 7.95 5.54 8.67
N TYR A 93 6.84 4.82 8.67
CA TYR A 93 6.28 4.13 9.82
C TYR A 93 6.44 2.62 9.69
N SER A 94 6.76 1.96 10.79
CA SER A 94 6.72 0.50 10.91
C SER A 94 5.50 0.09 11.72
N CYS A 95 4.60 -0.68 11.11
CA CYS A 95 3.37 -1.17 11.72
C CYS A 95 3.43 -2.70 11.86
N PRO A 96 3.37 -3.26 13.07
CA PRO A 96 3.19 -4.70 13.24
C PRO A 96 1.93 -5.22 12.54
N ILE A 97 2.03 -6.41 11.93
CA ILE A 97 0.87 -7.09 11.35
C ILE A 97 0.09 -7.77 12.49
N THR A 98 -0.74 -6.97 13.16
CA THR A 98 -1.64 -7.36 14.25
C THR A 98 -3.05 -6.85 13.97
N THR A 99 -4.00 -7.16 14.85
CA THR A 99 -5.37 -6.61 14.80
C THR A 99 -5.49 -5.21 15.39
N ASP A 100 -4.45 -4.69 16.04
CA ASP A 100 -4.44 -3.33 16.59
C ASP A 100 -4.26 -2.33 15.43
N SER A 101 -5.08 -1.28 15.37
CA SER A 101 -4.97 -0.24 14.33
C SER A 101 -3.92 0.83 14.66
N ASN A 102 -3.53 0.96 15.93
CA ASN A 102 -2.79 2.12 16.47
C ASN A 102 -1.37 1.78 16.93
N ASP A 103 -0.80 0.68 16.43
CA ASP A 103 0.52 0.15 16.80
C ASP A 103 1.67 0.58 15.85
N CYS A 104 1.40 1.50 14.93
CA CYS A 104 2.40 2.04 14.01
C CYS A 104 3.38 2.97 14.74
N THR A 105 4.67 2.76 14.53
CA THR A 105 5.74 3.60 15.12
C THR A 105 6.56 4.26 14.03
N ARG A 106 6.95 5.53 14.24
CA ARG A 106 7.85 6.25 13.31
C ARG A 106 9.24 5.61 13.36
N MET A 107 9.85 5.38 12.21
CA MET A 107 11.25 4.95 12.10
C MET A 107 12.19 6.15 12.28
N ASP A 108 13.23 5.97 13.08
CA ASP A 108 14.27 6.98 13.28
C ASP A 108 15.33 6.86 12.18
N LEU A 109 15.19 7.69 11.14
CA LEU A 109 16.07 7.73 9.96
C LEU A 109 17.02 8.93 9.98
N LEU A 110 16.78 9.91 10.85
CA LEU A 110 17.51 11.18 10.92
C LEU A 110 18.04 11.37 12.34
N THR A 111 19.17 10.73 12.64
CA THR A 111 19.76 10.70 14.00
C THR A 111 20.76 11.82 14.27
N SER A 112 21.28 12.49 13.23
CA SER A 112 22.23 13.59 13.37
C SER A 112 22.33 14.38 12.06
N THR A 113 21.53 15.43 11.91
CA THR A 113 21.75 16.41 10.84
C THR A 113 22.87 17.35 11.24
N ASN A 114 23.89 17.43 10.38
CA ASN A 114 24.77 18.59 10.41
C ASN A 114 23.91 19.83 10.08
N PRO A 115 24.08 20.97 10.77
CA PRO A 115 23.28 22.17 10.51
C PRO A 115 23.44 22.74 9.09
N SER A 116 24.40 22.24 8.31
CA SER A 116 24.60 22.58 6.89
C SER A 116 23.78 21.73 5.93
N GLU A 117 23.12 20.67 6.40
CA GLU A 117 22.32 19.77 5.57
C GLU A 117 20.87 20.28 5.47
N MET A 118 20.39 20.49 4.25
CA MET A 118 19.02 20.93 4.01
C MET A 118 18.09 19.72 3.95
N VAL A 119 17.33 19.52 5.02
CA VAL A 119 16.39 18.39 5.15
C VAL A 119 14.91 18.80 5.04
N GLU A 120 14.62 20.08 4.81
CA GLU A 120 13.27 20.57 4.59
C GLU A 120 12.74 20.11 3.23
N GLY A 121 11.54 19.54 3.22
CA GLY A 121 10.85 19.14 2.00
C GLY A 121 11.58 18.04 1.22
N MET A 122 12.25 17.10 1.90
CA MET A 122 12.93 15.97 1.26
C MET A 122 11.98 14.91 0.69
N TRP A 123 10.71 14.91 1.11
CA TRP A 123 9.72 13.88 0.75
C TRP A 123 10.12 12.46 1.19
N LEU A 124 10.75 12.33 2.37
CA LEU A 124 11.18 11.04 2.90
C LEU A 124 9.98 10.08 3.04
N GLY A 125 10.09 8.89 2.45
CA GLY A 125 9.00 7.92 2.41
C GLY A 125 8.12 8.02 1.16
N VAL A 126 8.55 8.76 0.13
CA VAL A 126 7.92 8.71 -1.19
C VAL A 126 8.07 7.31 -1.80
N THR A 127 9.16 6.61 -1.49
CA THR A 127 9.37 5.21 -1.86
C THR A 127 9.86 4.41 -0.66
N VAL A 128 9.27 3.24 -0.45
CA VAL A 128 9.77 2.25 0.52
C VAL A 128 9.87 0.91 -0.18
N ALA A 129 11.01 0.27 -0.08
CA ALA A 129 11.26 -1.05 -0.68
C ALA A 129 12.00 -1.96 0.30
N THR A 130 11.74 -3.25 0.21
CA THR A 130 12.35 -4.27 1.09
C THR A 130 13.07 -5.31 0.24
N GLN A 131 14.26 -5.72 0.68
CA GLN A 131 15.00 -6.79 0.01
C GLN A 131 14.34 -8.13 0.36
N ARG A 132 13.91 -8.85 -0.68
CA ARG A 132 13.38 -10.20 -0.54
C ARG A 132 14.51 -11.21 -0.38
N ASP A 133 14.26 -12.29 0.35
CA ASP A 133 15.10 -13.49 0.39
C ASP A 133 16.50 -13.36 1.00
N GLN A 134 16.82 -12.24 1.67
CA GLN A 134 18.05 -12.08 2.45
C GLN A 134 17.73 -11.83 3.93
N GLN A 135 18.41 -12.55 4.83
CA GLN A 135 18.44 -12.25 6.26
C GLN A 135 19.67 -11.39 6.57
N PRO A 136 19.54 -10.29 7.35
CA PRO A 136 18.44 -9.95 8.24
C PRO A 136 17.18 -9.30 7.59
N GLY A 137 17.25 -9.00 6.29
CA GLY A 137 16.27 -8.21 5.54
C GLY A 137 16.63 -6.74 5.62
N ARG A 138 16.78 -6.06 4.48
CA ARG A 138 17.11 -4.62 4.43
C ARG A 138 15.94 -3.81 3.88
N VAL A 139 15.83 -2.57 4.35
CA VAL A 139 14.84 -1.59 3.90
C VAL A 139 15.56 -0.47 3.18
N LEU A 140 15.04 -0.09 2.01
CA LEU A 140 15.43 1.10 1.27
C LEU A 140 14.30 2.11 1.40
N VAL A 141 14.67 3.35 1.72
CA VAL A 141 13.74 4.48 1.85
C VAL A 141 14.26 5.59 0.94
N GLY A 142 13.37 6.09 0.08
CA GLY A 142 13.56 7.25 -0.77
C GLY A 142 12.62 8.38 -0.39
#